data_AF-A0A4U2ZSF1-F1
#
_entry.id   AF-A0A4U2ZSF1-F1
#
_cell.length_a   1.000
_cell.length_b   1.000
_cell.length_c   1.000
_cell.angle_alpha   90.00
_cell.angle_beta   90.00
_cell.angle_gamma   90.00
#
_symmetry.space_group_name_H-M   'P 1'
#
loop_
_entity.id
_entity.type
_entity.pdbx_description
1 polymer ?
#
loop_
_entity_poly.entity_id
_entity_poly.type
_entity_poly.pdbx_seq_one_letter_code
_entity_poly.pdbx_strand_id
1 'polypeptide(L)'
;YIEGTGTFFTYERTPEQSIYSLEELFRHEFTHYLQGRYEVQGLWGQGEMYQNERLTWFEEGNAEFFAGATRLDSVVPRKSIIGGLSNDPAKRYTASQTLNAKYGTWDFYNYSFALQSYMYNKRPEMFDKVHDLIRANDVSSYDAYR
;
A
#
# COMPACT_ATOMS: atom_id res chain seq x y z
N TYR A 1 3.23 -3.55 11.37
CA TYR A 1 2.90 -4.96 11.70
C TYR A 1 4.19 -5.76 11.87
N ILE A 2 4.28 -6.69 12.83
CA ILE A 2 5.44 -7.59 13.00
C ILE A 2 5.02 -9.00 12.62
N GLU A 3 5.42 -9.44 11.42
CA GLU A 3 4.96 -10.71 10.87
C GLU A 3 5.46 -11.94 11.64
N GLY A 4 6.72 -11.94 12.07
CA GLY A 4 7.31 -13.09 12.78
C GLY A 4 6.59 -13.46 14.08
N THR A 5 5.79 -12.54 14.64
CA THR A 5 4.93 -12.78 15.82
C THR A 5 3.44 -12.67 15.50
N GLY A 6 3.06 -12.43 14.24
CA GLY A 6 1.68 -12.24 13.82
C GLY A 6 0.97 -11.11 14.57
N THR A 7 1.69 -10.07 14.98
CA THR A 7 1.17 -9.02 15.89
C THR A 7 1.47 -7.63 15.34
N PHE A 8 0.46 -6.76 15.26
CA PHE A 8 0.68 -5.32 15.07
C PHE A 8 0.31 -4.55 16.33
N PHE A 9 0.91 -3.38 16.49
CA PHE A 9 0.71 -2.51 17.64
C PHE A 9 0.21 -1.16 17.16
N THR A 10 -0.84 -0.66 17.80
CA THR A 10 -1.40 0.68 17.57
C THR A 10 -1.92 1.21 18.91
N TYR A 11 -2.46 2.43 18.95
CA TYR A 11 -2.89 3.09 20.17
C TYR A 11 -4.13 3.96 19.93
N GLU A 12 -4.92 4.22 20.97
CA GLU A 12 -6.03 5.18 20.84
C GLU A 12 -5.49 6.62 20.80
N ARG A 13 -6.17 7.50 20.06
CA ARG A 13 -5.72 8.89 19.85
C ARG A 13 -6.86 9.86 19.55
N THR A 14 -6.67 11.13 19.91
CA THR A 14 -7.60 12.22 19.57
C THR A 14 -7.27 12.82 18.18
N PRO A 15 -8.21 13.56 17.56
CA PRO A 15 -7.97 14.24 16.28
C PRO A 15 -6.80 15.25 16.30
N GLU A 16 -6.43 15.79 17.46
CA GLU A 16 -5.29 16.69 17.62
C GLU A 16 -3.94 15.94 17.65
N GLN A 17 -3.96 14.66 18.05
CA GLN A 17 -2.77 13.81 18.13
C GLN A 17 -2.41 13.19 16.78
N SER A 18 -3.38 13.01 15.89
CA SER A 18 -3.19 12.36 14.59
C SER A 18 -4.27 12.73 13.60
N ILE A 19 -3.87 12.85 12.33
CA ILE A 19 -4.80 12.99 11.20
C ILE A 19 -5.56 11.68 10.91
N TYR A 20 -5.08 10.54 11.42
CA TYR A 20 -5.70 9.23 11.29
C TYR A 20 -6.30 8.76 12.62
N SER A 21 -7.53 8.28 12.57
CA SER A 21 -8.20 7.63 13.69
C SER A 21 -7.58 6.27 14.05
N LEU A 22 -7.95 5.71 15.21
CA LEU A 22 -7.62 4.32 15.56
C LEU A 22 -8.14 3.32 14.54
N GLU A 23 -9.40 3.47 14.11
CA GLU A 23 -9.99 2.57 13.12
C GLU A 23 -9.21 2.57 11.80
N GLU A 24 -8.83 3.74 11.30
CA GLU A 24 -8.04 3.86 10.07
C GLU A 24 -6.69 3.14 10.17
N LEU A 25 -5.93 3.38 11.24
CA LEU A 25 -4.64 2.73 11.44
C LEU A 25 -4.79 1.23 11.71
N PHE A 26 -5.84 0.80 12.40
CA PHE A 26 -6.14 -0.62 12.56
C PHE A 26 -6.36 -1.30 11.21
N ARG A 27 -7.17 -0.69 10.32
CA ARG A 27 -7.47 -1.25 9.00
C ARG A 27 -6.23 -1.31 8.10
N HIS A 28 -5.40 -0.28 8.16
CA HIS A 28 -4.12 -0.23 7.47
C HIS A 28 -3.22 -1.37 7.93
N GLU A 29 -2.96 -1.48 9.23
CA GLU A 29 -2.10 -2.52 9.81
C GLU A 29 -2.65 -3.94 9.62
N PHE A 30 -3.98 -4.09 9.67
CA PHE A 30 -4.64 -5.37 9.37
C PHE A 30 -4.42 -5.77 7.90
N THR A 31 -4.28 -4.82 6.99
CA THR A 31 -3.94 -5.13 5.59
C THR A 31 -2.52 -5.68 5.47
N HIS A 32 -1.55 -5.19 6.23
CA HIS A 32 -0.22 -5.80 6.28
C HIS A 32 -0.24 -7.26 6.78
N TYR A 33 -1.11 -7.56 7.75
CA TYR A 33 -1.35 -8.95 8.13
C TYR A 33 -1.88 -9.79 6.95
N LEU A 34 -2.84 -9.26 6.19
CA LEU A 34 -3.35 -9.95 5.00
C LEU A 34 -2.28 -10.13 3.93
N GLN A 35 -1.41 -9.12 3.72
CA GLN A 35 -0.32 -9.16 2.76
C GLN A 35 0.68 -10.28 3.10
N GLY A 36 1.20 -10.29 4.33
CA GLY A 36 2.14 -11.33 4.75
C GLY A 36 1.53 -12.74 4.70
N ARG A 37 0.23 -12.86 5.00
CA ARG A 37 -0.44 -14.17 5.04
C ARG A 37 -0.89 -14.70 3.67
N TYR A 38 -1.32 -13.82 2.77
CA TYR A 38 -2.05 -14.22 1.55
C TYR A 38 -1.46 -13.67 0.25
N GLU A 39 -0.54 -12.71 0.32
CA GLU A 39 -0.05 -11.99 -0.86
C GLU A 39 1.41 -12.31 -1.16
N VAL A 40 2.31 -12.15 -0.18
CA VAL A 40 3.76 -12.29 -0.40
C VAL A 40 4.26 -13.59 0.21
N GLN A 41 4.98 -14.40 -0.58
CA GLN A 41 5.59 -15.63 -0.06
C GLN A 41 6.80 -15.31 0.83
N GLY A 42 6.92 -16.02 1.95
CA GLY A 42 8.05 -15.89 2.87
C GLY A 42 7.73 -14.99 4.06
N LEU A 43 8.76 -14.44 4.70
CA LEU A 43 8.63 -13.46 5.77
C LEU A 43 8.94 -12.06 5.23
N TRP A 44 8.35 -11.06 5.85
CA TRP A 44 8.47 -9.66 5.51
C TRP A 44 9.93 -9.21 5.54
N GLY A 45 10.35 -8.52 4.49
CA GLY A 45 11.74 -8.11 4.31
C GLY A 45 12.70 -9.25 3.97
N GLN A 46 12.22 -10.48 3.77
CA GLN A 46 13.04 -11.65 3.46
C GLN A 46 12.70 -12.24 2.09
N GLY A 47 13.73 -12.65 1.35
CA GLY A 47 13.57 -13.19 0.00
C GLY A 47 13.77 -12.14 -1.09
N GLU A 48 13.86 -12.60 -2.33
CA GLU A 48 14.24 -11.77 -3.48
C GLU A 48 13.21 -10.69 -3.81
N MET A 49 11.93 -10.97 -3.57
CA MET A 49 10.85 -10.01 -3.82
C MET A 49 10.94 -8.78 -2.90
N TYR A 50 11.55 -8.86 -1.72
CA TYR A 50 11.74 -7.70 -0.84
C TYR A 50 13.03 -6.92 -1.10
N GLN A 51 13.96 -7.47 -1.89
CA GLN A 51 15.20 -6.77 -2.21
C GLN A 51 14.92 -5.49 -3.00
N ASN A 52 15.79 -4.50 -2.83
CA ASN A 52 15.74 -3.22 -3.54
C ASN A 52 14.43 -2.44 -3.37
N GLU A 53 13.66 -2.71 -2.30
CA GLU A 53 12.39 -2.02 -2.02
C GLU A 53 11.38 -2.17 -3.17
N ARG A 54 11.36 -3.37 -3.76
CA ARG A 54 10.42 -3.73 -4.83
C ARG A 54 8.95 -3.60 -4.42
N LEU A 55 8.66 -3.93 -3.16
CA LEU A 55 7.30 -3.97 -2.62
C LEU A 55 6.91 -2.76 -1.79
N THR A 56 7.80 -1.80 -1.51
CA THR A 56 7.51 -0.68 -0.61
C THR A 56 6.30 0.14 -1.05
N TRP A 57 6.22 0.52 -2.33
CA TRP A 57 5.04 1.21 -2.87
C TRP A 57 3.80 0.32 -2.83
N PHE A 58 3.97 -0.97 -3.06
CA PHE A 58 2.87 -1.91 -3.17
C PHE A 58 2.24 -2.13 -1.80
N GLU A 59 3.01 -2.56 -0.80
CA GLU A 59 2.50 -2.88 0.54
C GLU A 59 1.84 -1.66 1.19
N GLU A 60 2.51 -0.51 1.18
CA GLU A 60 1.99 0.71 1.80
C GLU A 60 0.79 1.28 1.04
N GLY A 61 0.89 1.36 -0.29
CA GLY A 61 -0.24 1.83 -1.11
C GLY A 61 -1.46 0.91 -0.99
N ASN A 62 -1.24 -0.40 -0.93
CA ASN A 62 -2.29 -1.40 -0.83
C ASN A 62 -2.92 -1.41 0.57
N ALA A 63 -2.13 -1.18 1.62
CA ALA A 63 -2.63 -0.98 2.99
C ALA A 63 -3.50 0.28 3.09
N GLU A 64 -3.06 1.40 2.52
CA GLU A 64 -3.86 2.63 2.49
C GLU A 64 -5.14 2.47 1.66
N PHE A 65 -5.06 1.71 0.56
CA PHE A 65 -6.20 1.39 -0.30
C PHE A 65 -7.24 0.55 0.42
N PHE A 66 -6.90 -0.64 0.91
CA PHE A 66 -7.85 -1.52 1.59
C PHE A 66 -8.35 -0.99 2.93
N ALA A 67 -7.62 -0.07 3.56
CA ALA A 67 -8.14 0.72 4.66
C ALA A 67 -9.37 1.56 4.30
N GLY A 68 -9.72 1.71 3.02
CA GLY A 68 -10.98 2.30 2.53
C GLY A 68 -12.09 1.29 2.18
N ALA A 69 -11.90 -0.02 2.45
CA ALA A 69 -12.92 -1.04 2.18
C ALA A 69 -14.25 -0.74 2.89
N THR A 70 -15.37 -1.01 2.24
CA THR A 70 -16.72 -0.81 2.77
C THR A 70 -17.52 -2.10 2.69
N ARG A 71 -18.70 -2.14 3.31
CA ARG A 71 -19.54 -3.33 3.29
C ARG A 71 -20.23 -3.56 1.95
N LEU A 72 -20.61 -2.50 1.23
CA LEU A 72 -21.47 -2.58 0.03
C LEU A 72 -20.92 -1.84 -1.18
N ASP A 73 -19.99 -0.91 -1.01
CA ASP A 73 -19.51 -0.01 -2.06
C ASP A 73 -18.03 -0.26 -2.38
N SER A 74 -17.60 -1.52 -2.29
CA SER A 74 -16.22 -1.95 -2.54
C SER A 74 -15.21 -1.12 -1.71
N VAL A 75 -14.12 -0.64 -2.30
CA VAL A 75 -13.10 0.20 -1.66
C VAL A 75 -13.26 1.64 -2.13
N VAL A 76 -13.43 2.57 -1.19
CA VAL A 76 -13.63 4.00 -1.48
C VAL A 76 -12.43 4.85 -1.03
N PRO A 77 -12.15 5.98 -1.71
CA PRO A 77 -11.06 6.86 -1.31
C PRO A 77 -11.27 7.46 0.09
N ARG A 78 -10.18 7.53 0.87
CA ARG A 78 -10.18 8.12 2.21
C ARG A 78 -9.80 9.60 2.15
N LYS A 79 -10.62 10.46 2.78
CA LYS A 79 -10.37 11.91 2.84
C LYS A 79 -9.01 12.24 3.47
N SER A 80 -8.61 11.50 4.49
CA SER A 80 -7.32 11.66 5.19
C SER A 80 -6.11 11.46 4.26
N ILE A 81 -6.19 10.50 3.33
CA ILE A 81 -5.16 10.23 2.32
C ILE A 81 -5.20 11.24 1.18
N ILE A 82 -6.39 11.52 0.64
CA ILE A 82 -6.55 12.51 -0.44
C ILE A 82 -6.08 13.90 -0.01
N GLY A 83 -6.31 14.27 1.26
CA GLY A 83 -5.84 15.53 1.83
C GLY A 83 -4.32 15.68 1.87
N GLY A 84 -3.58 14.56 1.82
CA GLY A 84 -2.11 14.55 1.76
C GLY A 84 -1.54 14.66 0.34
N LEU A 85 -2.37 14.65 -0.70
CA LEU A 85 -1.92 14.85 -2.07
C LEU A 85 -1.65 16.33 -2.35
N SER A 86 -0.59 16.61 -3.14
CA SER A 86 -0.28 17.99 -3.52
C SER A 86 -1.39 18.62 -4.37
N ASN A 87 -1.82 19.83 -3.96
CA ASN A 87 -2.69 20.68 -4.78
C ASN A 87 -1.98 21.22 -6.02
N ASP A 88 -0.65 21.32 -6.00
CA ASP A 88 0.18 21.69 -7.14
C ASP A 88 0.48 20.44 -7.99
N PRO A 89 -0.03 20.33 -9.22
CA PRO A 89 0.21 19.19 -10.09
C PRO A 89 1.68 18.95 -10.41
N ALA A 90 2.51 20.00 -10.45
CA ALA A 90 3.94 19.88 -10.76
C ALA A 90 4.74 19.17 -9.66
N LYS A 91 4.17 19.09 -8.44
CA LYS A 91 4.77 18.40 -7.28
C LYS A 91 4.26 16.97 -7.09
N ARG A 92 3.33 16.51 -7.92
CA ARG A 92 2.78 15.16 -7.80
C ARG A 92 3.76 14.13 -8.34
N TYR A 93 3.79 12.96 -7.72
CA TYR A 93 4.65 11.88 -8.20
C TYR A 93 4.15 11.38 -9.55
N THR A 94 5.09 11.07 -10.43
CA THR A 94 4.85 10.23 -11.61
C THR A 94 4.63 8.78 -11.18
N ALA A 95 4.09 7.96 -12.08
CA ALA A 95 3.99 6.51 -11.85
C ALA A 95 5.37 5.90 -11.58
N SER A 96 6.40 6.28 -12.35
CA SER A 96 7.77 5.79 -12.15
C SER A 96 8.33 6.15 -10.77
N GLN A 97 8.14 7.38 -10.30
CA GLN A 97 8.55 7.78 -8.94
C GLN A 97 7.81 6.98 -7.86
N THR A 98 6.52 6.74 -8.06
CA THR A 98 5.68 5.98 -7.12
C THR A 98 6.12 4.52 -7.06
N LEU A 99 6.25 3.87 -8.22
CA LEU A 99 6.68 2.47 -8.32
C LEU A 99 8.08 2.26 -7.75
N ASN A 100 8.96 3.26 -7.82
CA ASN A 100 10.32 3.19 -7.30
C ASN A 100 10.49 3.89 -5.93
N ALA A 101 9.39 4.13 -5.21
CA ALA A 101 9.43 4.70 -3.88
C ALA A 101 10.15 3.80 -2.88
N LYS A 102 10.77 4.44 -1.90
CA LYS A 102 11.57 3.83 -0.83
C LYS A 102 11.14 4.40 0.51
N TYR A 103 11.31 3.64 1.58
CA TYR A 103 11.09 4.14 2.92
C TYR A 103 12.04 5.32 3.19
N GLY A 104 11.51 6.38 3.82
CA GLY A 104 12.28 7.56 4.18
C GLY A 104 11.52 8.89 4.05
N THR A 105 10.44 8.92 3.27
CA THR A 105 9.51 10.05 3.20
C THR A 105 8.07 9.58 3.41
N TRP A 106 7.17 10.48 3.79
CA TRP A 106 5.77 10.16 4.03
C TRP A 106 4.89 10.32 2.78
N ASP A 107 5.31 11.12 1.81
CA ASP A 107 4.49 11.45 0.63
C ASP A 107 4.16 10.23 -0.22
N PHE A 108 5.07 9.24 -0.28
CA PHE A 108 4.89 8.10 -1.18
C PHE A 108 3.70 7.23 -0.81
N TYR A 109 3.27 7.21 0.45
CA TYR A 109 2.08 6.46 0.89
C TYR A 109 0.84 6.95 0.13
N ASN A 110 0.66 8.27 0.08
CA ASN A 110 -0.48 8.90 -0.59
C ASN A 110 -0.47 8.67 -2.11
N TYR A 111 0.70 8.76 -2.74
CA TYR A 111 0.82 8.53 -4.19
C TYR A 111 0.73 7.04 -4.55
N SER A 112 1.20 6.16 -3.69
CA SER A 112 1.05 4.70 -3.86
C SER A 112 -0.42 4.30 -3.74
N PHE A 113 -1.14 4.84 -2.76
CA PHE A 113 -2.61 4.73 -2.70
C PHE A 113 -3.27 5.22 -4.00
N ALA A 114 -2.86 6.38 -4.51
CA ALA A 114 -3.47 6.94 -5.72
C ALA A 114 -3.27 6.03 -6.94
N LEU A 115 -2.09 5.41 -7.07
CA LEU A 115 -1.80 4.44 -8.13
C LEU A 115 -2.63 3.15 -7.96
N GLN A 116 -2.70 2.60 -6.75
CA GLN A 116 -3.53 1.43 -6.44
C GLN A 116 -5.01 1.69 -6.75
N SER A 117 -5.54 2.83 -6.29
CA SER A 117 -6.90 3.26 -6.56
C SER A 117 -7.16 3.45 -8.06
N TYR A 118 -6.20 4.01 -8.81
CA TYR A 118 -6.32 4.15 -10.26
C TYR A 118 -6.37 2.78 -10.95
N MET A 119 -5.45 1.87 -10.63
CA MET A 119 -5.44 0.52 -11.20
C MET A 119 -6.74 -0.22 -10.90
N TYR A 120 -7.17 -0.25 -9.63
CA TYR A 120 -8.42 -0.91 -9.24
C TYR A 120 -9.65 -0.38 -10.00
N ASN A 121 -9.77 0.93 -10.14
CA ASN A 121 -10.98 1.54 -10.72
C ASN A 121 -10.95 1.68 -12.24
N LYS A 122 -9.77 1.73 -12.86
CA LYS A 122 -9.62 2.09 -14.28
C LYS A 122 -8.84 1.08 -15.10
N ARG A 123 -7.96 0.30 -14.48
CA ARG A 123 -7.07 -0.68 -15.13
C ARG A 123 -7.01 -1.98 -14.30
N PRO A 124 -8.15 -2.63 -14.01
CA PRO A 124 -8.20 -3.79 -13.10
C PRO A 124 -7.30 -4.94 -13.58
N GLU A 125 -7.08 -5.06 -14.89
CA GLU A 125 -6.14 -6.04 -15.44
C GLU A 125 -4.69 -5.80 -15.00
N MET A 126 -4.30 -4.53 -14.79
CA MET A 126 -2.98 -4.19 -14.25
C MET A 126 -2.91 -4.48 -12.76
N PHE A 127 -3.99 -4.17 -12.02
CA PHE A 127 -4.10 -4.46 -10.59
C PHE A 127 -3.91 -5.96 -10.36
N ASP A 128 -4.70 -6.79 -11.04
CA ASP A 128 -4.63 -8.26 -10.94
C ASP A 128 -3.24 -8.78 -11.37
N LYS A 129 -2.65 -8.23 -12.43
CA LYS A 129 -1.33 -8.68 -12.90
C LYS A 129 -0.24 -8.44 -11.87
N VAL A 130 -0.24 -7.30 -11.18
CA VAL A 130 0.72 -7.02 -10.09
C VAL A 130 0.57 -8.05 -8.98
N HIS A 131 -0.65 -8.28 -8.51
CA HIS A 131 -0.96 -9.28 -7.48
C HIS A 131 -0.56 -10.71 -7.91
N ASP A 132 -0.79 -11.09 -9.17
CA ASP A 132 -0.39 -12.41 -9.69
C ASP A 132 1.12 -12.62 -9.67
N LEU A 133 1.89 -11.60 -10.08
CA LEU A 133 3.35 -11.66 -10.11
C LEU A 133 3.95 -11.77 -8.69
N ILE A 134 3.37 -11.03 -7.74
CA ILE A 134 3.79 -11.07 -6.33
C ILE A 134 3.49 -12.44 -5.73
N ARG A 135 2.26 -12.94 -5.87
CA ARG A 135 1.84 -14.25 -5.34
C ARG A 135 2.60 -15.41 -5.99
N ALA A 136 3.00 -15.29 -7.25
CA ALA A 136 3.86 -16.27 -7.93
C ALA A 136 5.33 -16.20 -7.49
N ASN A 137 5.73 -15.17 -6.73
CA ASN A 137 7.12 -14.85 -6.41
C ASN A 137 8.00 -14.72 -7.67
N ASP A 138 7.44 -14.21 -8.77
CA ASP A 138 8.12 -14.06 -10.07
C ASP A 138 8.80 -12.70 -10.16
N VAL A 139 9.98 -12.61 -9.53
CA VAL A 139 10.76 -11.35 -9.42
C VAL A 139 11.16 -10.81 -10.78
N SER A 140 11.53 -11.67 -11.73
CA SER A 140 12.00 -11.23 -13.05
C SER A 140 10.87 -10.60 -13.86
N SER A 141 9.70 -11.24 -13.89
CA SER A 141 8.53 -10.68 -14.58
C SER A 141 7.96 -9.46 -13.84
N TYR A 142 8.04 -9.43 -12.50
CA TYR A 142 7.69 -8.24 -11.71
C TYR A 142 8.55 -7.03 -12.07
N ASP A 143 9.87 -7.19 -12.10
CA ASP A 143 10.81 -6.12 -12.47
C ASP A 143 10.63 -5.66 -13.93
N ALA A 144 10.29 -6.56 -14.85
CA ALA A 144 10.03 -6.20 -16.24
C ALA A 144 8.70 -5.48 -16.45
N TYR A 145 7.73 -5.71 -15.56
CA TYR A 145 6.40 -5.10 -15.61
C TYR A 145 6.33 -3.74 -14.90
N ARG A 146 7.16 -3.56 -13.87
CA ARG A 146 7.26 -2.36 -13.03
C ARG A 146 8.01 -1.20 -13.70
#